data_AF-A0A2G1Y9Q3-F1
#
_entry.id   AF-A0A2G1Y9Q3-F1
#
_cell.length_a   1.000
_cell.length_b   1.000
_cell.length_c   1.000
_cell.angle_alpha   90.00
_cell.angle_beta   90.00
_cell.angle_gamma   90.00
#
_symmetry.space_group_name_H-M   'P 1'
#
loop_
_entity.id
_entity.type
_entity.pdbx_description
1 polymer ?
#
loop_
_entity_poly.entity_id
_entity_poly.type
_entity_poly.pdbx_seq_one_letter_code
_entity_poly.pdbx_strand_id
1 'polypeptide(L)' 'VLASRMGVKAVESLMEGKTSLMVGIMDNKLILTPIEKAIKGHTEMDKELIRVSEIMTT' A
#
# COMPACT_ATOMS: atom_id res chain seq x y z
N VAL A 1 -12.02 -9.46 -3.76
CA VAL A 1 -10.92 -10.32 -4.31
C VAL A 1 -9.52 -9.90 -3.88
N LEU A 2 -9.30 -8.64 -3.43
CA LEU A 2 -7.97 -8.14 -3.05
C LEU A 2 -7.34 -8.88 -1.86
N ALA A 3 -8.13 -9.11 -0.80
CA ALA A 3 -7.66 -9.81 0.41
C ALA A 3 -7.10 -11.21 0.12
N SER A 4 -7.78 -11.99 -0.72
CA SER A 4 -7.31 -13.34 -1.12
C SER A 4 -5.99 -13.27 -1.87
N ARG A 5 -5.81 -12.30 -2.78
CA ARG A 5 -4.56 -12.10 -3.52
C ARG A 5 -3.42 -11.66 -2.60
N MET A 6 -3.70 -10.83 -1.61
CA MET A 6 -2.72 -10.40 -0.60
C MET A 6 -2.30 -11.56 0.32
N GLY A 7 -3.24 -12.43 0.71
CA GLY A 7 -2.96 -13.61 1.53
C GLY A 7 -2.00 -14.59 0.86
N VAL A 8 -2.20 -14.89 -0.43
CA VAL A 8 -1.30 -15.78 -1.19
C VAL A 8 0.13 -15.21 -1.20
N LYS A 9 0.29 -13.92 -1.47
CA LYS A 9 1.59 -13.24 -1.48
C LYS A 9 2.27 -13.24 -0.10
N ALA A 10 1.49 -13.12 0.97
CA ALA A 10 1.98 -13.20 2.34
C ALA A 10 2.55 -14.59 2.64
N VAL A 11 1.84 -15.65 2.26
CA VAL A 11 2.27 -17.03 2.47
C VAL A 11 3.52 -17.35 1.64
N GLU A 12 3.56 -16.94 0.37
CA GLU A 12 4.76 -17.09 -0.48
C GLU A 12 6.00 -16.43 0.18
N SER A 13 5.83 -15.22 0.70
CA SER A 13 6.92 -14.48 1.34
C SER A 13 7.41 -15.16 2.63
N LEU A 14 6.49 -15.74 3.41
CA LEU A 14 6.82 -16.52 4.60
C LEU A 14 7.54 -17.83 4.24
N MET A 15 7.12 -18.50 3.16
CA MET A 15 7.79 -19.72 2.65
C MET A 15 9.20 -19.44 2.15
N GLU A 16 9.45 -18.25 1.58
CA GLU A 16 10.78 -17.78 1.20
C GLU A 16 11.66 -17.38 2.41
N GLY A 17 11.14 -17.48 3.64
CA GLY A 17 11.84 -17.10 4.86
C GLY A 17 11.94 -15.59 5.10
N LYS A 18 11.20 -14.79 4.34
CA LYS A 18 11.18 -13.33 4.49
C LYS A 18 10.21 -12.95 5.61
N THR A 19 10.73 -12.29 6.64
CA THR A 19 9.96 -11.83 7.81
C THR A 19 10.01 -10.31 7.90
N SER A 20 9.08 -9.69 8.64
CA SER A 20 9.01 -8.23 8.84
C SER A 20 8.69 -7.41 7.58
N LEU A 21 7.92 -7.99 6.65
CA LEU A 21 7.42 -7.33 5.44
C LEU A 21 5.91 -7.10 5.54
N MET A 22 5.46 -5.92 5.09
CA MET A 22 4.05 -5.57 4.89
C MET A 22 3.65 -5.88 3.44
N VAL A 23 2.57 -6.62 3.27
CA VAL A 23 1.93 -6.83 1.97
C VAL A 23 0.95 -5.69 1.74
N GLY A 24 1.18 -4.92 0.67
CA GLY A 24 0.34 -3.80 0.28
C GLY A 24 -0.04 -3.87 -1.18
N ILE A 25 -0.92 -2.95 -1.58
CA ILE A 25 -1.27 -2.74 -2.98
C ILE A 25 -0.97 -1.29 -3.32
N MET A 26 -0.21 -1.08 -4.39
CA MET A 26 0.17 0.22 -4.92
C MET A 26 -0.02 0.18 -6.44
N ASP A 27 -0.77 1.12 -7.01
CA ASP A 27 -1.09 1.16 -8.44
C ASP A 27 -1.59 -0.18 -9.00
N ASN A 28 -2.50 -0.83 -8.27
CA ASN A 28 -3.06 -2.14 -8.61
C ASN A 28 -2.05 -3.31 -8.64
N LYS A 29 -0.81 -3.10 -8.17
CA LYS A 29 0.24 -4.10 -8.04
C LYS A 29 0.44 -4.49 -6.58
N LEU A 30 0.64 -5.78 -6.33
CA LEU A 30 1.02 -6.30 -5.02
C LEU A 30 2.48 -5.96 -4.75
N ILE A 31 2.73 -5.23 -3.67
CA ILE A 31 4.09 -4.85 -3.25
C ILE A 31 4.40 -5.38 -1.87
N LEU A 32 5.67 -5.71 -1.67
CA LEU A 32 6.23 -6.09 -0.38
C LEU A 32 7.09 -4.93 0.11
N THR A 33 6.69 -4.30 1.21
CA THR A 33 7.41 -3.16 1.79
C THR A 33 7.92 -3.54 3.17
N PRO A 34 9.19 -3.30 3.51
CA PRO A 34 9.67 -3.49 4.87
C PRO A 34 8.85 -2.70 5.87
N ILE A 35 8.48 -3.29 7.01
CA ILE A 35 7.67 -2.62 8.03
C ILE A 35 8.28 -1.27 8.45
N GLU A 36 9.60 -1.19 8.55
CA GLU A 36 10.30 0.04 8.90
C GLU A 36 10.08 1.19 7.90
N LYS A 37 9.95 0.86 6.60
CA LYS A 37 9.61 1.85 5.57
C LYS A 37 8.11 2.10 5.52
N ALA A 38 7.28 1.09 5.77
CA ALA A 38 5.84 1.21 5.76
C ALA A 38 5.33 2.19 6.84
N ILE A 39 5.93 2.18 8.04
CA ILE A 39 5.56 3.10 9.13
C ILE A 39 6.06 4.54 8.93
N LYS A 40 7.13 4.73 8.13
CA LYS A 40 7.73 6.05 7.82
C LYS A 40 7.16 6.67 6.54
N GLY A 41 6.35 5.93 5.79
CA GLY A 41 5.71 6.42 4.57
C GLY A 41 4.68 7.47 4.93
N HIS A 42 5.00 8.75 4.72
CA HIS A 42 3.99 9.78 4.70
C HIS A 42 3.07 9.52 3.50
N THR A 43 1.77 9.41 3.75
CA THR A 43 0.77 9.42 2.68
C THR A 43 0.84 10.79 2.00
N GLU A 44 1.57 10.88 0.89
CA GLU A 44 1.51 12.06 0.04
C GLU A 44 0.14 12.10 -0.62
N MET A 45 -0.78 12.82 0.04
CA MET A 45 -2.03 13.20 -0.58
C MET A 45 -1.74 14.32 -1.58
N ASP A 46 -2.24 14.14 -2.79
CA ASP A 46 -2.12 15.14 -3.84
C ASP A 46 -2.89 16.41 -3.44
N LYS A 47 -2.13 17.44 -3.06
CA LYS A 47 -2.66 18.72 -2.58
C LYS A 47 -3.41 19.48 -3.67
N GLU A 48 -3.13 19.19 -4.94
CA GLU A 48 -3.84 19.81 -6.06
C GLU A 48 -5.23 19.20 -6.23
N LEU A 49 -5.34 17.87 -6.10
CA LEU A 49 -6.62 17.17 -6.02
C LEU A 49 -7.51 17.70 -4.89
N ILE A 50 -6.95 17.95 -3.70
CA ILE A 50 -7.69 18.55 -2.58
C ILE A 50 -8.23 19.93 -2.95
N ARG A 51 -7.40 20.80 -3.56
CA ARG A 51 -7.80 22.16 -3.98
C ARG A 51 -8.91 22.14 -5.03
N VAL A 52 -8.83 21.26 -6.03
CA VAL A 52 -9.87 21.16 -7.05
C VAL A 52 -11.18 20.66 -6.44
N SER A 53 -11.14 19.66 -5.54
CA SER A 53 -12.33 19.17 -4.83
C SER A 53 -13.01 20.24 -3.97
N GLU A 54 -12.24 21.10 -3.30
CA GLU A 54 -12.79 22.25 -2.55
C GLU A 54 -13.49 23.25 -3.48
N ILE A 55 -12.92 23.53 -4.66
CA ILE A 55 -13.51 24.48 -5.64
C ILE A 55 -14.79 23.94 -6.26
N MET A 56 -14.86 22.64 -6.58
CA MET A 56 -16.03 22.05 -7.26
C MET A 56 -17.24 21.78 -6.34
N THR A 57 -17.11 21.99 -5.03
CA THR A 57 -18.18 21.72 -4.04
C THR A 57 -19.08 22.95 -3.77
N THR A 58 -18.97 24.03 -4.57
CA THR A 58 -19.91 25.18 -4.58
C THR A 58 -20.66 25.23 -5.90
#